data_AF-A0A2V5NX93-F1
#
_entry.id   AF-A0A2V5NX93-F1
#
_cell.length_a   1.000
_cell.length_b   1.000
_cell.length_c   1.000
_cell.angle_alpha   90.00
_cell.angle_beta   90.00
_cell.angle_gamma   90.00
#
_symmetry.space_group_name_H-M   'P 1'
#
loop_
_entity.id
_entity.type
_entity.pdbx_description
1 polymer ?
#
loop_
_entity_poly.entity_id
_entity_poly.type
_entity_poly.pdbx_seq_one_letter_code
_entity_poly.pdbx_strand_id
1 'polypeptide(L)' 'MKYWEIIADNLKKAGWSLGYVSAIDSRGRTIWIADAHRDNEKRFVVHADEKLTAFLELEAA' A
#
# COMPACT_ATOMS: atom_id res chain seq x y z
N MET A 1 5.11 4.96 -16.78
CA MET A 1 4.34 4.30 -15.71
C MET A 1 5.19 4.29 -14.46
N LYS A 2 4.63 4.64 -13.31
CA LYS A 2 5.31 4.46 -12.03
C LYS A 2 5.09 3.01 -11.55
N TYR A 3 6.12 2.35 -11.03
CA TYR A 3 6.05 0.93 -10.64
C TYR A 3 4.90 0.62 -9.66
N TRP A 4 4.62 1.52 -8.71
CA TRP A 4 3.52 1.32 -7.75
C TRP A 4 2.12 1.30 -8.40
N GLU A 5 1.94 1.92 -9.57
CA GLU A 5 0.67 1.89 -10.32
C GLU A 5 0.42 0.49 -10.88
N ILE A 6 1.47 -0.17 -11.38
CA ILE A 6 1.41 -1.55 -11.89
C ILE A 6 1.04 -2.51 -10.75
N ILE A 7 1.67 -2.35 -9.59
CA ILE A 7 1.38 -3.14 -8.39
C ILE A 7 -0.07 -2.94 -7.95
N ALA A 8 -0.52 -1.68 -7.87
CA ALA A 8 -1.90 -1.37 -7.50
C ALA A 8 -2.91 -1.99 -8.47
N ASP A 9 -2.63 -1.96 -9.77
CA ASP A 9 -3.50 -2.57 -10.79
C ASP A 9 -3.52 -4.10 -10.69
N ASN A 10 -2.38 -4.74 -10.40
CA ASN A 10 -2.32 -6.19 -10.19
C ASN A 10 -3.11 -6.62 -8.96
N LEU A 11 -2.96 -5.91 -7.84
CA LEU A 11 -3.71 -6.16 -6.61
C LEU A 11 -5.22 -5.99 -6.82
N LYS A 12 -5.66 -4.94 -7.53
CA LYS A 12 -7.07 -4.76 -7.91
C LYS A 12 -7.59 -5.91 -8.76
N LYS A 13 -6.81 -6.35 -9.76
CA LYS A 13 -7.17 -7.51 -10.61
C LYS A 13 -7.27 -8.80 -9.80
N ALA A 14 -6.48 -8.95 -8.74
CA ALA A 14 -6.53 -10.08 -7.81
C ALA A 14 -7.71 -10.01 -6.81
N GLY A 15 -8.55 -8.97 -6.90
CA GLY A 15 -9.75 -8.79 -6.07
C GLY A 15 -9.50 -8.07 -4.75
N TRP A 16 -8.39 -7.33 -4.65
CA TRP A 16 -8.14 -6.46 -3.50
C TRP A 16 -8.72 -5.06 -3.72
N SER A 17 -9.35 -4.54 -2.68
CA SER A 17 -9.67 -3.13 -2.55
C SER A 17 -8.48 -2.41 -1.91
N LEU A 18 -8.07 -1.27 -2.47
CA LEU A 18 -6.85 -0.57 -2.06
C LEU A 18 -7.12 0.87 -1.65
N GLY A 19 -6.44 1.32 -0.60
CA GLY A 19 -6.33 2.72 -0.19
C GLY A 19 -4.88 3.08 0.13
N TYR A 20 -4.48 4.33 -0.05
CA TYR A 20 -3.18 4.80 0.41
C TYR A 20 -3.21 6.28 0.77
N VAL A 21 -2.38 6.66 1.74
CA VAL A 21 -2.25 8.04 2.22
C VAL A 21 -0.81 8.31 2.64
N SER A 22 -0.39 9.57 2.60
CA SER A 22 0.85 10.00 3.24
C SER A 22 0.54 10.68 4.58
N ALA A 23 1.35 10.42 5.59
CA ALA A 23 1.26 11.05 6.90
C ALA A 23 2.64 11.58 7.33
N ILE A 24 2.66 12.44 8.34
CA ILE A 24 3.90 12.90 8.98
C ILE A 24 4.06 12.14 10.30
N ASP A 25 5.20 11.48 10.51
CA ASP A 25 5.49 10.76 11.75
C ASP A 25 5.92 11.70 12.89
N SER A 26 6.11 11.16 14.09
CA SER A 26 6.51 11.94 15.28
C SER A 26 7.89 12.61 15.17
N ARG A 27 8.69 12.25 14.16
CA ARG A 27 10.00 12.83 13.85
C ARG A 27 9.93 13.83 12.69
N GLY A 28 8.73 14.15 12.20
CA GLY A 28 8.54 15.06 11.08
C GLY A 28 8.83 14.44 9.70
N ARG A 29 8.96 13.11 9.60
CA ARG A 29 9.21 12.43 8.32
C ARG A 29 7.90 12.09 7.63
N THR A 30 7.85 12.31 6.32
CA THR A 30 6.75 11.79 5.52
C THR A 30 6.84 10.27 5.43
N ILE A 31 5.77 9.59 5.80
CA ILE A 31 5.58 8.16 5.64
C ILE A 31 4.39 7.89 4.73
N TRP A 32 4.39 6.74 4.09
CA TRP A 32 3.31 6.23 3.27
C TRP A 32 2.63 5.05 3.96
N ILE A 33 1.31 5.09 3.97
CA ILE A 33 0.45 4.04 4.50
C ILE A 33 -0.33 3.47 3.33
N ALA A 34 -0.17 2.18 3.05
CA ALA A 34 -0.92 1.45 2.05
C ALA A 34 -1.79 0.39 2.73
N ASP A 35 -3.09 0.39 2.41
CA ASP A 35 -4.11 -0.52 2.92
C ASP A 35 -4.63 -1.38 1.77
N ALA A 36 -4.68 -2.69 1.97
CA ALA A 36 -5.45 -3.61 1.14
C ALA A 36 -6.43 -4.38 1.99
N HIS A 37 -7.65 -4.53 1.51
CA HIS A 37 -8.64 -5.41 2.13
C HIS A 37 -9.41 -6.22 1.08
N ARG A 38 -9.91 -7.37 1.51
CA ARG A 38 -10.76 -8.26 0.72
C ARG A 38 -11.84 -8.88 1.61
N ASP A 39 -12.99 -9.19 1.02
CA ASP A 39 -14.21 -9.65 1.71
C ASP A 39 -14.04 -10.88 2.62
N ASN A 40 -12.94 -11.62 2.46
CA ASN A 40 -12.57 -12.75 3.31
C ASN A 40 -11.89 -12.33 4.63
N GLU A 41 -12.22 -11.14 5.15
CA GLU A 41 -11.66 -10.53 6.37
C GLU A 41 -10.14 -10.30 6.34
N LYS A 42 -9.48 -10.51 5.19
CA LYS A 42 -8.04 -10.22 5.07
C LYS A 42 -7.84 -8.73 4.89
N ARG A 43 -7.04 -8.15 5.77
CA ARG A 43 -6.60 -6.75 5.70
C ARG A 43 -5.11 -6.66 5.95
N PHE A 44 -4.42 -5.97 5.06
CA PHE A 44 -3.01 -5.65 5.18
C PHE A 44 -2.82 -4.15 5.23
N VAL A 45 -1.99 -3.68 6.17
CA VAL A 45 -1.62 -2.28 6.29
C VAL A 45 -0.10 -2.20 6.37
N VAL A 46 0.50 -1.53 5.40
CA VAL A 46 1.94 -1.35 5.30
C VAL A 46 2.29 0.11 5.55
N HIS A 47 3.37 0.34 6.31
CA HIS A 47 3.96 1.65 6.50
C HIS A 47 5.39 1.64 5.93
N ALA A 48 5.73 2.61 5.09
CA ALA A 48 7.09 2.75 4.58
C ALA A 48 7.47 4.22 4.35
N ASP A 49 8.76 4.52 4.36
CA ASP A 49 9.27 5.88 4.09
C ASP A 49 9.02 6.29 2.62
N GLU A 50 8.87 5.32 1.70
CA GLU A 50 8.59 5.55 0.28
C GLU A 50 7.30 4.87 -0.17
N LYS A 51 6.54 5.53 -1.04
CA LYS A 51 5.28 4.99 -1.59
C LYS A 51 5.51 3.67 -2.32
N LEU A 52 6.57 3.57 -3.12
CA LEU A 52 6.86 2.36 -3.88
C LEU A 52 7.13 1.17 -2.95
N THR A 53 7.94 1.39 -1.91
CA THR A 53 8.24 0.38 -0.90
C THR A 53 6.99 -0.08 -0.17
N ALA A 54 6.08 0.83 0.18
CA ALA A 54 4.80 0.45 0.79
C ALA A 54 3.98 -0.50 -0.11
N PHE A 55 3.99 -0.28 -1.42
CA PHE A 55 3.28 -1.15 -2.37
C PHE A 55 4.00 -2.48 -2.63
N LEU A 56 5.34 -2.51 -2.66
CA LEU A 56 6.12 -3.74 -2.82
C LEU A 56 5.90 -4.70 -1.64
N GLU A 57 5.96 -4.17 -0.41
CA GLU A 57 5.68 -4.95 0.81
C GLU A 57 4.23 -5.46 0.84
N LEU A 58 3.28 -4.65 0.33
CA LEU A 58 1.87 -5.04 0.24
C LEU A 58 1.63 -6.13 -0.81
N GLU A 59 2.36 -6.13 -1.92
CA GLU A 59 2.30 -7.18 -2.95
C GLU A 59 2.85 -8.52 -2.45
N ALA A 60 3.80 -8.48 -1.51
CA ALA A 60 4.42 -9.66 -0.93
C ALA A 60 3.60 -10.33 0.19
N ALA A 61 2.54 -9.68 0.70
CA ALA A 61 1.71 -10.12 1.83
C ALA A 61 0.53 -11.01 1.40
#